data_AF-A0AAD6U621-F1
#
_entry.id   AF-A0AAD6U621-F1
#
_cell.length_a   1.000
_cell.length_b   1.000
_cell.length_c   1.000
_cell.angle_alpha   90.00
_cell.angle_beta   90.00
_cell.angle_gamma   90.00
#
_symmetry.space_group_name_H-M   'P 1'
#
loop_
_entity.id
_entity.type
_entity.pdbx_description
1 polymer ?
#
loop_
_entity_poly.entity_id
_entity_poly.type
_entity_poly.pdbx_seq_one_letter_code
_entity_poly.pdbx_strand_id
1 'polypeptide(L)'
;MPPGVGQSTPEMHLNQWTERFMIDIADDLKHTRSFGCEVCGEASRETFWNVIHWTPVPEPAMTVWGFALCSANTPCMEYMRARDVRVLVLQQPPPHFMSPPPAPLRLNAPLEARPEGFIAPLSSTCACCRDDATGAADFEMNKCAGCHLTRYCNVACQRGDWPRHKKMCKAVRQVKKVKRRR
;
A
#
# COMPACT_ATOMS: atom_id res chain seq x y z
N MET A 1 36.25 -22.26 -6.19
CA MET A 1 35.40 -21.67 -7.25
C MET A 1 34.11 -21.21 -6.58
N PRO A 2 33.71 -19.93 -6.70
CA PRO A 2 32.45 -19.49 -6.10
C PRO A 2 31.26 -20.12 -6.86
N PRO A 3 30.16 -20.47 -6.17
CA PRO A 3 28.99 -21.07 -6.79
C PRO A 3 28.30 -20.07 -7.73
N GLY A 4 27.79 -20.61 -8.84
CA GLY A 4 27.34 -19.88 -10.01
C GLY A 4 26.15 -18.95 -9.80
N VAL A 5 26.23 -17.83 -10.51
CA VAL A 5 25.13 -16.94 -10.86
C VAL A 5 24.00 -17.76 -11.52
N GLY A 6 22.80 -17.76 -10.93
CA GLY A 6 21.59 -18.16 -11.65
C GLY A 6 20.64 -19.17 -11.00
N GLN A 7 20.84 -19.59 -9.75
CA GLN A 7 19.83 -20.43 -9.06
C GLN A 7 18.99 -19.60 -8.09
N SER A 8 17.69 -19.50 -8.37
CA SER A 8 16.71 -18.86 -7.49
C SER A 8 16.62 -19.62 -6.16
N THR A 9 16.98 -18.98 -5.04
CA THR A 9 16.89 -19.61 -3.72
C THR A 9 15.45 -19.62 -3.19
N PRO A 10 15.06 -20.57 -2.31
CA PRO A 10 13.73 -20.57 -1.67
C PRO A 10 13.41 -19.26 -0.91
N GLU A 11 14.44 -18.62 -0.35
CA GLU A 11 14.35 -17.31 0.30
C GLU A 11 13.96 -16.19 -0.70
N MET A 12 14.50 -16.24 -1.92
CA MET A 12 14.15 -15.29 -2.98
C MET A 12 12.68 -15.43 -3.41
N HIS A 13 12.15 -16.66 -3.46
CA HIS A 13 10.72 -16.91 -3.74
C HIS A 13 9.82 -16.36 -2.63
N LEU A 14 10.22 -16.49 -1.36
CA LEU A 14 9.46 -15.95 -0.21
C LEU A 14 9.42 -14.41 -0.22
N ASN A 15 10.55 -13.76 -0.51
CA ASN A 15 10.63 -12.31 -0.58
C ASN A 15 9.77 -11.75 -1.72
N GLN A 16 9.87 -12.33 -2.91
CA GLN A 16 9.03 -11.93 -4.06
C GLN A 16 7.54 -12.15 -3.81
N TRP A 17 7.17 -13.26 -3.17
CA TRP A 17 5.79 -13.50 -2.77
C TRP A 17 5.30 -12.45 -1.78
N THR A 18 6.12 -12.13 -0.76
CA THR A 18 5.79 -11.15 0.28
C THR A 18 5.61 -9.76 -0.31
N GLU A 19 6.54 -9.32 -1.16
CA GLU A 19 6.46 -8.06 -1.90
C GLU A 19 5.16 -7.98 -2.70
N ARG A 20 4.85 -9.04 -3.47
CA ARG A 20 3.64 -9.05 -4.29
C ARG A 20 2.37 -9.02 -3.45
N PHE A 21 2.35 -9.75 -2.35
CA PHE A 21 1.22 -9.76 -1.42
C PHE A 21 0.98 -8.38 -0.80
N MET A 22 2.05 -7.67 -0.43
CA MET A 22 1.98 -6.32 0.08
C MET A 22 1.44 -5.33 -0.96
N ILE A 23 1.90 -5.42 -2.21
CA ILE A 23 1.36 -4.60 -3.32
C ILE A 23 -0.14 -4.85 -3.50
N ASP A 24 -0.56 -6.12 -3.52
CA ASP A 24 -1.97 -6.47 -3.67
C ASP A 24 -2.81 -5.90 -2.48
N ILE A 25 -2.31 -5.96 -1.25
CA ILE A 25 -2.95 -5.35 -0.07
C ILE A 25 -3.04 -3.82 -0.20
N ALA A 26 -1.97 -3.17 -0.64
CA ALA A 26 -1.95 -1.71 -0.77
C ALA A 26 -3.03 -1.21 -1.74
N ASP A 27 -3.21 -1.92 -2.85
CA ASP A 27 -4.25 -1.62 -3.82
C ASP A 27 -5.64 -1.74 -3.19
N ASP A 28 -5.90 -2.81 -2.44
CA ASP A 28 -7.17 -2.97 -1.74
C ASP A 28 -7.42 -1.86 -0.71
N LEU A 29 -6.40 -1.52 0.08
CA LEU A 29 -6.49 -0.50 1.13
C LEU A 29 -6.76 0.89 0.55
N LYS A 30 -6.11 1.20 -0.59
CA LYS A 30 -6.34 2.43 -1.34
C LYS A 30 -7.83 2.62 -1.62
N HIS A 31 -8.51 1.58 -2.10
CA HIS A 31 -9.90 1.65 -2.58
C HIS A 31 -10.99 1.49 -1.49
N THR A 32 -10.65 1.55 -0.20
CA THR A 32 -11.60 1.27 0.90
C THR A 32 -12.54 2.41 1.29
N ARG A 33 -12.10 3.67 1.14
CA ARG A 33 -12.90 4.85 1.46
C ARG A 33 -12.40 6.09 0.69
N SER A 34 -13.15 7.18 0.78
CA SER A 34 -12.62 8.48 0.38
C SER A 34 -11.60 8.95 1.42
N PHE A 35 -10.35 9.08 0.98
CA PHE A 35 -9.27 9.61 1.79
C PHE A 35 -8.93 11.01 1.26
N GLY A 36 -8.77 11.96 2.19
CA GLY A 36 -8.10 13.23 1.89
C GLY A 36 -6.60 13.06 2.01
N CYS A 37 -5.86 13.90 1.29
CA CYS A 37 -4.43 14.04 1.39
C CYS A 37 -4.07 14.44 2.82
N GLU A 38 -3.12 13.73 3.42
CA GLU A 38 -2.71 14.02 4.81
C GLU A 38 -1.98 15.35 4.98
N VAL A 39 -1.53 15.95 3.88
CA VAL A 39 -0.82 17.23 3.88
C VAL A 39 -1.77 18.38 3.56
N CYS A 40 -2.48 18.32 2.42
CA CYS A 40 -3.32 19.43 1.95
C CYS A 40 -4.83 19.21 2.12
N GLY A 41 -5.30 18.01 2.46
CA GLY A 41 -6.72 17.69 2.61
C GLY A 41 -7.48 17.34 1.32
N GLU A 42 -6.93 17.68 0.15
CA GLU A 42 -7.55 17.37 -1.16
C GLU A 42 -7.72 15.87 -1.42
N ALA A 43 -8.59 15.49 -2.35
CA ALA A 43 -8.84 14.09 -2.65
C ALA A 43 -7.55 13.33 -3.00
N SER A 44 -7.30 12.20 -2.32
CA SER A 44 -6.06 11.45 -2.52
C SER A 44 -6.11 10.55 -3.75
N ARG A 45 -4.98 10.44 -4.45
CA ARG A 45 -4.77 9.53 -5.60
C ARG A 45 -3.62 8.55 -5.37
N GLU A 46 -2.74 8.83 -4.41
CA GLU A 46 -1.58 8.02 -4.08
C GLU A 46 -1.63 7.60 -2.61
N THR A 47 -0.94 6.51 -2.31
CA THR A 47 -0.66 6.09 -0.93
C THR A 47 0.84 6.00 -0.76
N PHE A 48 1.42 6.77 0.14
CA PHE A 48 2.82 6.66 0.52
C PHE A 48 2.95 5.66 1.67
N TRP A 49 3.89 4.71 1.57
CA TRP A 49 4.00 3.60 2.51
C TRP A 49 5.33 3.66 3.26
N ASN A 50 5.26 3.68 4.59
CA ASN A 50 6.42 3.49 5.45
C ASN A 50 6.36 2.11 6.09
N VAL A 51 7.41 1.33 5.89
CA VAL A 51 7.53 -0.02 6.46
C VAL A 51 8.53 0.01 7.61
N ILE A 52 8.05 -0.29 8.80
CA ILE A 52 8.86 -0.45 10.00
C ILE A 52 9.10 -1.95 10.21
N HIS A 53 10.35 -2.36 10.09
CA HIS A 53 10.79 -3.75 10.24
C HIS A 53 11.24 -4.07 11.67
N TRP A 54 11.56 -3.07 12.49
CA TRP A 54 11.95 -3.25 13.88
C TRP A 54 10.80 -2.87 14.81
N THR A 55 10.08 -3.89 15.28
CA THR A 55 9.18 -3.76 16.43
C THR A 55 9.72 -4.67 17.53
N PRO A 56 9.74 -4.24 18.81
CA PRO A 56 10.20 -5.04 19.95
C PRO A 56 9.16 -6.13 20.31
N VAL A 57 8.77 -6.94 19.33
CA VAL A 57 7.81 -8.02 19.47
C VAL A 57 8.54 -9.35 19.21
N PRO A 58 8.23 -10.41 19.98
CA PRO A 58 8.93 -11.69 19.91
C PRO A 58 8.64 -12.49 18.63
N GLU A 59 7.59 -12.15 17.91
CA GLU A 59 7.20 -12.79 16.64
C GLU A 59 7.63 -11.91 15.45
N PRO A 60 7.97 -12.49 14.28
CA PRO A 60 8.27 -11.70 13.09
C PRO A 60 7.04 -10.87 12.70
N ALA A 61 7.12 -9.57 12.97
CA ALA A 61 6.06 -8.62 12.67
C ALA A 61 6.58 -7.51 11.75
N MET A 62 5.75 -7.11 10.81
CA MET A 62 5.97 -5.96 9.95
C MET A 62 4.88 -4.94 10.24
N THR A 63 5.28 -3.70 10.57
CA THR A 63 4.31 -2.61 10.74
C THR A 63 4.38 -1.71 9.53
N VAL A 64 3.26 -1.56 8.83
CA VAL A 64 3.18 -0.75 7.62
C VAL A 64 2.22 0.41 7.84
N TRP A 65 2.72 1.62 7.60
CA TRP A 65 1.97 2.87 7.71
C TRP A 65 1.68 3.38 6.30
N GLY A 66 0.40 3.49 5.95
CA GLY A 66 -0.04 4.06 4.68
C GLY A 66 -0.56 5.48 4.87
N PHE A 67 -0.05 6.42 4.08
CA PHE A 67 -0.40 7.82 4.10
C PHE A 67 -1.06 8.22 2.78
N ALA A 68 -2.29 8.74 2.81
CA ALA A 68 -3.00 9.13 1.59
C ALA A 68 -2.51 10.50 1.08
N LEU A 69 -2.21 10.62 -0.22
CA LEU A 69 -1.66 11.83 -0.84
C LEU A 69 -2.36 12.22 -2.14
N CYS A 70 -2.40 13.52 -2.43
CA CYS A 70 -3.11 14.07 -3.59
C CYS A 70 -2.51 13.64 -4.93
N SER A 71 -1.19 13.57 -5.07
CA SER A 71 -0.51 13.00 -6.25
C SER A 71 0.97 12.73 -6.00
N ALA A 72 1.64 12.07 -6.96
CA ALA A 72 3.04 11.70 -6.84
C ALA A 72 4.04 12.82 -7.13
N ASN A 73 3.62 13.87 -7.85
CA ASN A 73 4.48 14.96 -8.31
C ASN A 73 4.02 16.30 -7.73
N THR A 74 3.83 16.35 -6.42
CA THR A 74 3.42 17.56 -5.69
C THR A 74 4.34 17.83 -4.50
N PRO A 75 4.36 19.08 -3.99
CA PRO A 75 5.01 19.40 -2.71
C PRO A 75 4.55 18.50 -1.55
N CYS A 76 3.32 17.95 -1.61
CA CYS A 76 2.82 17.00 -0.62
C CYS A 76 3.61 15.69 -0.61
N MET A 77 4.00 15.17 -1.78
CA MET A 77 4.86 13.98 -1.88
C MET A 77 6.28 14.28 -1.39
N GLU A 78 6.83 15.44 -1.73
CA GLU A 78 8.16 15.85 -1.28
C GLU A 78 8.22 15.99 0.25
N TYR A 79 7.21 16.62 0.85
CA TYR A 79 7.07 16.71 2.30
C TYR A 79 7.07 15.32 2.97
N MET A 80 6.30 14.38 2.42
CA MET A 80 6.24 13.02 2.96
C MET A 80 7.56 12.26 2.80
N ARG A 81 8.25 12.41 1.66
CA ARG A 81 9.59 11.84 1.47
C ARG A 81 10.59 12.40 2.48
N ALA A 82 10.58 13.71 2.73
CA ALA A 82 11.45 14.32 3.74
C ALA A 82 11.16 13.79 5.15
N ARG A 83 9.88 13.58 5.49
CA ARG A 83 9.46 12.97 6.76
C ARG A 83 9.91 11.50 6.85
N ASP A 84 9.83 10.74 5.77
CA ASP A 84 10.26 9.33 5.72
C ASP A 84 11.76 9.17 5.99
N VAL A 85 12.61 10.01 5.40
CA VAL A 85 14.06 10.02 5.70
C VAL A 85 14.29 10.14 7.21
N ARG A 86 13.52 10.99 7.90
CA ARG A 86 13.62 11.13 9.36
C ARG A 86 13.16 9.88 10.11
N VAL A 87 12.10 9.22 9.64
CA VAL A 87 11.61 7.95 10.22
C VAL A 87 12.64 6.84 10.02
N LEU A 88 13.26 6.73 8.84
CA LEU A 88 14.31 5.76 8.54
C LEU A 88 15.56 5.98 9.40
N VAL A 89 15.97 7.23 9.63
CA VAL A 89 17.09 7.56 10.54
C VAL A 89 16.79 7.10 11.97
N LEU A 90 15.56 7.28 12.45
CA LEU A 90 15.13 6.81 13.78
C LEU A 90 14.98 5.28 13.86
N GLN A 91 14.88 4.61 12.72
CA GLN A 91 14.79 3.14 12.61
C GLN A 91 16.14 2.47 12.38
N GLN A 92 17.24 3.24 12.29
CA GLN A 92 18.55 2.62 12.21
C GLN A 92 18.78 1.80 13.47
N PRO A 93 19.21 0.53 13.33
CA PRO A 93 19.54 -0.25 14.50
C PRO A 93 20.72 0.41 15.23
N PRO A 94 20.93 0.09 16.52
CA PRO A 94 22.15 0.52 17.23
C PRO A 94 23.39 0.15 16.38
N PRO A 95 24.48 0.95 16.44
CA PRO A 95 25.64 0.82 15.55
C PRO A 95 26.35 -0.56 15.56
N HIS A 96 25.88 -1.50 16.37
CA HIS A 96 26.39 -2.87 16.50
C HIS A 96 25.61 -3.91 15.67
N PHE A 97 24.46 -3.55 15.07
CA PHE A 97 23.66 -4.46 14.23
C PHE A 97 24.01 -4.19 12.75
N MET A 98 25.08 -4.84 12.26
CA MET A 98 25.67 -4.61 10.93
C MET A 98 24.92 -5.31 9.78
N SER A 99 23.60 -5.19 9.70
CA SER A 99 22.87 -5.53 8.48
C SER A 99 22.37 -4.23 7.84
N PRO A 100 22.66 -3.97 6.55
CA PRO A 100 22.04 -2.85 5.87
C PRO A 100 20.52 -3.01 6.00
N PRO A 101 19.77 -1.94 6.33
CA PRO A 101 18.33 -2.03 6.38
C PRO A 101 17.85 -2.52 5.00
N PRO A 102 16.92 -3.50 4.94
CA PRO A 102 16.38 -3.94 3.67
C PRO A 102 15.85 -2.72 2.92
N ALA A 103 16.05 -2.69 1.59
CA ALA A 103 15.56 -1.62 0.76
C ALA A 103 14.07 -1.37 1.09
N PRO A 104 13.63 -0.11 1.23
CA PRO A 104 12.24 0.16 1.58
C PRO A 104 11.35 -0.48 0.52
N LEU A 105 10.38 -1.29 0.96
CA LEU A 105 9.40 -1.86 0.05
C LEU A 105 8.70 -0.72 -0.68
N ARG A 106 8.97 -0.57 -1.98
CA ARG A 106 8.26 0.36 -2.84
C ARG A 106 6.93 -0.30 -3.22
N LEU A 107 5.94 -0.20 -2.34
CA LEU A 107 4.60 -0.76 -2.60
C LEU A 107 3.89 -0.07 -3.79
N ASN A 108 4.37 1.10 -4.19
CA ASN A 108 3.98 1.74 -5.44
C ASN A 108 5.00 1.41 -6.52
N ALA A 109 4.53 1.26 -7.78
CA ALA A 109 5.42 1.21 -8.93
C ALA A 109 6.42 2.39 -8.87
N PRO A 110 7.72 2.15 -9.19
CA PRO A 110 8.73 3.21 -9.21
C PRO A 110 8.22 4.40 -10.01
N LEU A 111 8.41 5.62 -9.50
CA LEU A 111 7.97 6.83 -10.19
C LEU A 111 8.55 6.89 -11.62
N GLU A 112 9.77 6.36 -11.80
CA GLU A 112 10.47 6.26 -13.08
C GLU A 112 9.80 5.30 -14.09
N ALA A 113 9.01 4.34 -13.61
CA ALA A 113 8.30 3.39 -14.46
C ALA A 113 6.92 3.90 -14.91
N ARG A 114 6.52 5.11 -14.46
CA ARG A 114 5.21 5.67 -14.77
C ARG A 114 5.29 6.52 -16.04
N PRO A 115 4.32 6.41 -16.96
CA PRO A 115 4.24 7.29 -18.10
C PRO A 115 4.18 8.76 -17.68
N GLU A 116 4.78 9.64 -18.49
CA GLU A 116 4.64 11.09 -18.29
C GLU A 116 3.15 11.47 -18.33
N GLY A 117 2.73 12.34 -17.41
CA GLY A 117 1.32 12.73 -17.28
C GLY A 117 0.39 11.65 -16.70
N PHE A 118 0.91 10.52 -16.21
CA PHE A 118 0.07 9.52 -15.54
C PHE A 118 -0.57 10.09 -14.26
N ILE A 119 -1.90 10.07 -14.22
CA ILE A 119 -2.69 10.45 -13.05
C ILE A 119 -3.24 9.16 -12.42
N ALA A 120 -2.84 8.89 -11.18
CA ALA A 120 -3.39 7.75 -10.44
C ALA A 120 -4.90 7.97 -10.15
N PRO A 121 -5.70 6.90 -10.13
CA PRO A 121 -7.12 7.01 -9.82
C PRO A 121 -7.32 7.47 -8.38
N LEU A 122 -8.44 8.13 -8.10
CA LEU A 122 -8.82 8.51 -6.74
C LEU A 122 -8.86 7.25 -5.85
N SER A 123 -8.39 7.39 -4.60
CA SER A 123 -8.48 6.33 -3.60
C SER A 123 -9.94 5.99 -3.27
N SER A 124 -10.89 6.86 -3.61
CA SER A 124 -12.30 6.57 -3.42
C SER A 124 -12.92 5.64 -4.48
N THR A 125 -12.23 5.24 -5.55
CA THR A 125 -12.82 4.53 -6.71
C THR A 125 -12.99 3.03 -6.53
N CYS A 126 -13.69 2.41 -7.47
CA CYS A 126 -13.76 0.97 -7.66
C CYS A 126 -12.37 0.36 -7.86
N ALA A 127 -12.02 -0.66 -7.07
CA ALA A 127 -10.71 -1.31 -7.14
C ALA A 127 -10.44 -2.01 -8.49
N CYS A 128 -11.49 -2.42 -9.20
CA CYS A 128 -11.38 -3.11 -10.48
C CYS A 128 -11.23 -2.15 -11.67
N CYS A 129 -12.21 -1.26 -11.89
CA CYS A 129 -12.22 -0.40 -13.08
C CYS A 129 -11.48 0.93 -12.88
N ARG A 130 -11.27 1.35 -11.62
CA ARG A 130 -10.49 2.55 -11.25
C ARG A 130 -11.00 3.84 -11.89
N ASP A 131 -12.27 3.88 -12.26
CA ASP A 131 -12.93 5.05 -12.83
C ASP A 131 -13.24 6.06 -11.72
N ASP A 132 -12.74 7.29 -11.86
CA ASP A 132 -12.96 8.39 -10.93
C ASP A 132 -14.44 8.71 -10.72
N ALA A 133 -15.31 8.47 -11.71
CA ALA A 133 -16.75 8.65 -11.57
C ALA A 133 -17.35 7.76 -10.46
N THR A 134 -16.78 6.56 -10.26
CA THR A 134 -17.21 5.66 -9.17
C THR A 134 -16.78 6.13 -7.79
N GLY A 135 -15.85 7.09 -7.73
CA GLY A 135 -15.33 7.70 -6.51
C GLY A 135 -16.08 8.95 -6.06
N ALA A 136 -17.10 9.38 -6.81
CA ALA A 136 -17.96 10.52 -6.47
C ALA A 136 -18.72 10.29 -5.15
N ALA A 137 -19.04 11.38 -4.45
CA ALA A 137 -19.65 11.30 -3.12
C ALA A 137 -21.06 10.67 -3.11
N ASP A 138 -21.77 10.80 -4.22
CA ASP A 138 -23.12 10.31 -4.50
C ASP A 138 -23.13 8.93 -5.17
N PHE A 139 -21.97 8.39 -5.56
CA PHE A 139 -21.89 7.07 -6.17
C PHE A 139 -21.89 5.96 -5.10
N GLU A 140 -22.95 5.15 -5.07
CA GLU A 140 -23.04 4.02 -4.15
C GLU A 140 -22.25 2.80 -4.67
N MET A 141 -21.19 2.42 -3.93
CA MET A 141 -20.42 1.21 -4.22
C MET A 141 -20.69 0.08 -3.24
N ASN A 142 -20.58 -1.14 -3.75
CA ASN A 142 -20.68 -2.36 -2.99
C ASN A 142 -19.35 -2.67 -2.31
N LYS A 143 -19.38 -2.95 -1.01
CA LYS A 143 -18.22 -3.50 -0.29
C LYS A 143 -18.14 -5.00 -0.50
N CYS A 144 -16.93 -5.53 -0.57
CA CYS A 144 -16.75 -6.98 -0.52
C CYS A 144 -17.40 -7.56 0.74
N ALA A 145 -18.28 -8.55 0.58
CA ALA A 145 -18.96 -9.20 1.70
C ALA A 145 -18.03 -10.01 2.60
N GLY A 146 -16.85 -10.41 2.12
CA GLY A 146 -15.87 -11.17 2.90
C GLY A 146 -15.06 -10.29 3.84
N CYS A 147 -14.37 -9.28 3.30
CA CYS A 147 -13.47 -8.43 4.09
C CYS A 147 -14.11 -7.11 4.57
N HIS A 148 -15.21 -6.67 3.95
CA HIS A 148 -15.85 -5.36 4.17
C HIS A 148 -14.94 -4.13 3.96
N LEU A 149 -13.82 -4.31 3.26
CA LEU A 149 -12.83 -3.26 2.99
C LEU A 149 -12.95 -2.74 1.55
N THR A 150 -12.53 -3.55 0.57
CA THR A 150 -12.47 -3.17 -0.84
C THR A 150 -13.87 -2.93 -1.41
N ARG A 151 -13.98 -1.95 -2.31
CA ARG A 151 -15.25 -1.53 -2.91
C ARG A 151 -15.25 -1.65 -4.41
N TYR A 152 -16.44 -1.92 -4.95
CA TYR A 152 -16.68 -2.13 -6.36
C TYR A 152 -17.96 -1.44 -6.79
N CYS A 153 -17.99 -0.91 -8.01
CA CYS A 153 -19.20 -0.31 -8.58
C CYS A 153 -20.30 -1.35 -8.83
N ASN A 154 -19.95 -2.60 -9.13
CA ASN A 154 -20.91 -3.68 -9.36
C ASN A 154 -20.29 -5.08 -9.17
N VAL A 155 -21.12 -6.11 -9.25
CA VAL A 155 -20.73 -7.52 -9.08
C VAL A 155 -19.76 -7.99 -10.16
N ALA A 156 -19.84 -7.45 -11.39
CA ALA A 156 -18.92 -7.81 -12.46
C ALA A 156 -17.49 -7.36 -12.13
N CYS A 157 -17.31 -6.12 -11.67
CA CYS A 157 -16.03 -5.61 -11.18
C CYS A 157 -15.50 -6.40 -9.98
N GLN A 158 -16.37 -6.78 -9.04
CA GLN A 158 -15.95 -7.61 -7.90
C GLN A 158 -15.43 -8.99 -8.35
N ARG A 159 -16.13 -9.65 -9.30
CA ARG A 159 -15.72 -10.95 -9.84
C ARG A 159 -14.46 -10.85 -10.68
N GLY A 160 -14.32 -9.79 -11.48
CA GLY A 160 -13.14 -9.53 -12.30
C GLY A 160 -11.87 -9.33 -11.48
N ASP A 161 -11.97 -8.65 -10.35
CA ASP A 161 -10.83 -8.40 -9.45
C ASP A 161 -10.53 -9.57 -8.48
N TRP A 162 -11.41 -10.58 -8.41
CA TRP A 162 -11.28 -11.69 -7.47
C TRP A 162 -9.93 -12.43 -7.51
N PRO A 163 -9.30 -12.70 -8.67
CA PRO A 163 -7.98 -13.37 -8.71
C PRO A 163 -6.89 -12.63 -7.93
N ARG A 164 -6.93 -11.29 -7.92
CA ARG A 164 -6.03 -10.43 -7.14
C ARG A 164 -6.51 -10.35 -5.68
N HIS A 165 -7.75 -9.91 -5.48
CA HIS A 165 -8.34 -9.63 -4.17
C HIS A 165 -8.42 -10.84 -3.23
N LYS A 166 -8.61 -12.06 -3.76
CA LYS A 166 -8.83 -13.29 -2.97
C LYS A 166 -7.77 -13.54 -1.91
N LYS A 167 -6.50 -13.23 -2.20
CA LYS A 167 -5.38 -13.45 -1.27
C LYS A 167 -5.52 -12.56 -0.05
N MET A 168 -5.68 -11.26 -0.27
CA MET A 168 -5.91 -10.29 0.80
C MET A 168 -7.20 -10.63 1.55
N CYS A 169 -8.30 -10.87 0.83
CA CYS A 169 -9.61 -11.11 1.43
C CYS A 169 -9.61 -12.27 2.43
N LYS A 170 -8.81 -13.32 2.15
CA LYS A 170 -8.66 -14.47 3.05
C LYS A 170 -7.69 -14.22 4.21
N ALA A 171 -6.74 -13.30 4.05
CA ALA A 171 -5.77 -12.96 5.08
C ALA A 171 -6.35 -12.01 6.15
N VAL A 172 -7.34 -11.17 5.78
CA VAL A 172 -8.02 -10.30 6.72
C VAL A 172 -8.88 -11.11 7.69
N ARG A 173 -8.41 -11.21 8.93
CA ARG A 173 -9.13 -11.89 10.02
C ARG A 173 -10.11 -10.97 10.75
N GLN A 174 -9.74 -9.70 10.92
CA GLN A 174 -10.53 -8.72 11.68
C GLN A 174 -10.33 -7.31 11.12
N VAL A 175 -11.41 -6.53 11.08
CA VAL A 175 -11.38 -5.10 10.74
C VAL A 175 -11.97 -4.31 11.90
N LYS A 176 -11.13 -3.59 12.64
CA LYS A 176 -11.58 -2.72 13.74
C LYS A 176 -11.58 -1.27 13.28
N LYS A 177 -12.77 -0.66 13.20
CA LYS A 177 -12.89 0.79 12.96
C LYS A 177 -12.73 1.51 14.28
N VAL A 178 -11.56 2.10 14.50
CA VAL A 178 -11.31 2.94 15.67
C VAL A 178 -11.85 4.34 15.37
N LYS A 179 -12.86 4.77 16.12
CA LYS A 179 -13.30 6.17 16.08
C LYS A 179 -12.18 7.02 16.69
N ARG A 180 -11.71 8.06 15.98
CA ARG A 180 -10.83 9.06 16.59
C ARG A 180 -11.59 9.66 17.79
N ARG A 181 -11.02 9.54 18.99
CA ARG A 181 -11.49 10.32 20.14
C ARG A 181 -11.31 11.80 19.77
N ARG A 182 -12.38 12.59 19.92
CA ARG A 182 -12.34 14.04 19.75
C ARG A 182 -11.43 14.66 20.79
#